data_AF-A0A9D4J1J1-F1
#
_entry.id   AF-A0A9D4J1J1-F1
#
_cell.length_a   1.000
_cell.length_b   1.000
_cell.length_c   1.000
_cell.angle_alpha   90.00
_cell.angle_beta   90.00
_cell.angle_gamma   90.00
#
_symmetry.space_group_name_H-M   'P 1'
#
loop_
_entity.id
_entity.type
_entity.pdbx_description
1 polymer ?
#
loop_
_entity_poly.entity_id
_entity_poly.type
_entity_poly.pdbx_seq_one_letter_code
_entity_poly.pdbx_strand_id
1 'polypeptide(L)'
;HTKFTPDWHFDIWKSKWRNFNAETLRDVAASVGLSSRTGHNIPQLVGDTSNRVVFHDWKVYFSTLFHYIKNVTKFHQFHVSADHPGVVECKEFSDSPVVRITLRKVSKVNVNVSCDDLPKKMFAKRLDLDRQLYLFEHIREFCRTDEAKNFTCPKPLTSKRQKNRLCPQKTENALRCTSDLL
;
A
#
# COMPACT_ATOMS: atom_id res chain seq x y z
N HIS A 1 6.56 -20.86 25.55
CA HIS A 1 6.50 -19.59 24.80
C HIS A 1 7.53 -19.66 23.68
N THR A 2 7.11 -19.92 22.45
CA THR A 2 8.02 -20.02 21.31
C THR A 2 8.45 -18.60 20.92
N LYS A 3 9.72 -18.24 21.13
CA LYS A 3 10.26 -16.99 20.63
C LYS A 3 10.46 -17.14 19.12
N PHE A 4 9.60 -16.47 18.34
CA PHE A 4 9.75 -16.39 16.90
C PHE A 4 11.02 -15.59 16.59
N THR A 5 12.01 -16.21 15.94
CA THR A 5 13.32 -15.59 15.70
C THR A 5 13.25 -14.31 14.85
N PRO A 6 12.32 -14.14 13.88
CA PRO A 6 12.14 -12.86 13.21
C PRO A 6 11.73 -11.71 14.14
N ASP A 7 10.97 -11.97 15.22
CA ASP A 7 10.58 -10.93 16.18
C ASP A 7 11.82 -10.35 16.89
N TRP A 8 12.80 -11.20 17.20
CA TRP A 8 14.02 -10.77 17.87
C TRP A 8 14.82 -9.75 17.04
N HIS A 9 15.03 -10.03 15.74
CA HIS A 9 15.76 -9.12 14.87
C HIS A 9 15.00 -7.82 14.60
N PHE A 10 13.66 -7.89 14.55
CA PHE A 10 12.82 -6.71 14.43
C PHE A 10 12.87 -5.85 15.70
N ASP A 11 12.90 -6.45 16.88
CA ASP A 11 13.02 -5.73 18.16
C ASP A 11 14.36 -4.99 18.30
N ILE A 12 15.44 -5.56 17.75
CA ILE A 12 16.74 -4.87 17.66
C ILE A 12 16.60 -3.58 16.83
N TRP A 13 15.96 -3.67 15.66
CA TRP A 13 15.71 -2.49 14.83
C TRP A 13 14.79 -1.48 15.52
N LYS A 14 13.66 -1.90 16.12
CA LYS A 14 12.76 -1.01 16.88
C LYS A 14 13.51 -0.22 17.94
N SER A 15 14.41 -0.88 18.67
CA SER A 15 15.18 -0.24 19.73
C SER A 15 16.07 0.89 19.19
N LYS A 16 16.71 0.67 18.04
CA LYS A 16 17.52 1.68 17.35
C LYS A 16 16.65 2.78 16.72
N TRP A 17 15.54 2.41 16.11
CA TRP A 17 14.61 3.32 15.44
C TRP A 17 14.09 4.44 16.35
N ARG A 18 13.80 4.14 17.62
CA ARG A 18 13.30 5.13 18.60
C ARG A 18 14.19 6.37 18.76
N ASN A 19 15.49 6.24 18.50
CA ASN A 19 16.45 7.32 18.61
C ASN A 19 17.04 7.72 17.24
N PHE A 20 16.51 7.16 16.16
CA PHE A 20 17.01 7.40 14.81
C PHE A 20 16.22 8.53 14.14
N ASN A 21 16.93 9.55 13.67
CA ASN A 21 16.30 10.62 12.90
C ASN A 21 16.27 10.21 11.42
N ALA A 22 15.09 9.83 10.93
CA ALA A 22 14.89 9.51 9.51
C ALA A 22 13.96 10.53 8.85
N GLU A 23 14.44 11.16 7.78
CA GLU A 23 13.66 12.14 7.01
C GLU A 23 13.35 11.65 5.58
N THR A 24 14.10 10.64 5.13
CA THR A 24 13.99 10.01 3.81
C THR A 24 13.87 8.50 3.90
N LEU A 25 13.40 7.85 2.83
CA LEU A 25 13.41 6.39 2.73
C LEU A 25 14.82 5.79 2.84
N ARG A 26 15.86 6.53 2.43
CA ARG A 26 17.25 6.10 2.57
C ARG A 26 17.67 6.06 4.03
N ASP A 27 17.22 7.03 4.83
CA ASP A 27 17.51 7.05 6.27
C ASP A 27 16.83 5.89 6.97
N VAL A 28 15.59 5.56 6.58
CA VAL A 28 14.91 4.36 7.06
C VAL A 28 15.72 3.10 6.73
N ALA A 29 16.16 2.95 5.48
CA ALA A 29 17.01 1.82 5.09
C ALA A 29 18.35 1.79 5.86
N ALA A 30 18.99 2.94 6.05
CA ALA A 30 20.22 3.07 6.83
C ALA A 30 19.99 2.63 8.28
N SER A 31 18.86 3.01 8.90
CA SER A 31 18.53 2.60 10.27
C SER A 31 18.42 1.08 10.43
N VAL A 32 17.91 0.39 9.40
CA VAL A 32 17.80 -1.06 9.35
C VAL A 32 19.19 -1.68 9.25
N GLY A 33 20.00 -1.23 8.29
CA GLY A 33 21.37 -1.74 8.11
C GLY A 33 22.25 -1.52 9.34
N LEU A 34 22.17 -0.34 9.97
CA LEU A 34 22.92 0.00 11.18
C LEU A 34 22.44 -0.75 12.44
N SER A 35 21.21 -1.29 12.42
CA SER A 35 20.68 -2.06 13.54
C SER A 35 21.27 -3.47 13.65
N SER A 36 21.75 -4.05 12.55
CA SER A 36 22.19 -5.44 12.50
C SER A 36 23.69 -5.56 12.27
N ARG A 37 24.45 -5.78 13.35
CA ARG A 37 25.92 -5.98 13.29
C ARG A 37 26.35 -7.17 12.44
N THR A 38 25.45 -8.12 12.21
CA THR A 38 25.69 -9.42 11.58
C THR A 38 24.85 -9.63 10.32
N GLY A 39 24.17 -8.59 9.82
CA GLY A 39 23.45 -8.66 8.54
C GLY A 39 22.11 -9.39 8.56
N HIS A 40 21.54 -9.67 9.74
CA HIS A 40 20.21 -10.31 9.86
C HIS A 40 19.05 -9.44 9.35
N ASN A 41 19.20 -8.10 9.40
CA ASN A 41 18.23 -7.18 8.84
C ASN A 41 18.83 -6.55 7.59
N ILE A 42 18.23 -6.84 6.44
CA ILE A 42 18.68 -6.33 5.14
C ILE A 42 17.62 -5.38 4.61
N PRO A 43 17.89 -4.07 4.50
CA PRO A 43 16.95 -3.14 3.90
C PRO A 43 16.90 -3.37 2.39
N GLN A 44 15.70 -3.47 1.85
CA GLN A 44 15.48 -3.53 0.40
C GLN A 44 14.59 -2.36 -0.04
N LEU A 45 15.16 -1.43 -0.81
CA LEU A 45 14.41 -0.30 -1.36
C LEU A 45 13.61 -0.76 -2.58
N VAL A 46 12.35 -0.32 -2.67
CA VAL A 46 11.48 -0.61 -3.83
C VAL A 46 12.03 -0.02 -5.14
N GLY A 47 12.84 1.04 -5.04
CA GLY A 47 13.49 1.69 -6.19
C GLY A 47 14.89 1.16 -6.53
N ASP A 48 15.37 0.11 -5.87
CA ASP A 48 16.67 -0.49 -6.17
C ASP A 48 16.64 -1.17 -7.55
N THR A 49 17.53 -0.71 -8.44
CA THR A 49 17.62 -1.24 -9.81
C THR A 49 18.32 -2.59 -9.89
N SER A 50 19.17 -2.91 -8.91
CA SER A 50 19.96 -4.14 -8.85
C SER A 50 19.14 -5.27 -8.21
N ASN A 51 18.49 -5.00 -7.09
CA ASN A 51 17.64 -5.95 -6.38
C ASN A 51 16.17 -5.50 -6.43
N ARG A 52 15.54 -5.66 -7.59
CA ARG A 52 14.17 -5.18 -7.79
C ARG A 52 13.16 -5.99 -6.98
N VAL A 53 12.39 -5.29 -6.13
CA VAL A 53 11.21 -5.86 -5.48
C VAL A 53 10.03 -5.77 -6.43
N VAL A 54 9.48 -6.91 -6.84
CA VAL A 54 8.32 -6.97 -7.73
C VAL A 54 7.11 -7.47 -6.95
N PHE A 55 6.04 -6.67 -6.96
CA PHE A 55 4.76 -7.08 -6.42
C PHE A 55 3.88 -7.66 -7.53
N HIS A 56 3.11 -8.69 -7.21
CA HIS A 56 2.21 -9.37 -8.15
C HIS A 56 0.78 -9.35 -7.60
N ASP A 57 -0.21 -9.20 -8.49
CA ASP A 57 -1.62 -9.19 -8.10
C ASP A 57 -2.15 -10.62 -7.90
N TRP A 58 -1.69 -11.25 -6.81
CA TRP A 58 -2.12 -12.57 -6.40
C TRP A 58 -3.62 -12.63 -6.10
N LYS A 59 -4.20 -11.53 -5.63
CA LYS A 59 -5.63 -11.47 -5.29
C LYS A 59 -6.49 -11.67 -6.53
N VAL A 60 -6.28 -10.87 -7.57
CA VAL A 60 -7.03 -11.02 -8.82
C VAL A 60 -6.75 -12.39 -9.44
N TYR A 61 -5.48 -12.79 -9.49
CA TYR A 61 -5.08 -14.08 -10.06
C TYR A 61 -5.79 -15.27 -9.40
N PHE A 62 -5.66 -15.43 -8.08
CA PHE A 62 -6.30 -16.55 -7.37
C PHE A 62 -7.82 -16.44 -7.36
N SER A 63 -8.38 -15.23 -7.44
CA SER A 63 -9.83 -15.07 -7.58
C SER A 63 -10.37 -15.65 -8.89
N THR A 64 -9.54 -15.84 -9.92
CA THR A 64 -9.96 -16.53 -11.16
C THR A 64 -10.03 -18.05 -10.99
N LEU A 65 -9.28 -18.60 -10.03
CA LEU A 65 -9.09 -20.04 -9.82
C LEU A 65 -9.92 -20.58 -8.65
N PHE A 66 -10.07 -19.78 -7.60
CA PHE A 66 -10.65 -20.19 -6.32
C PHE A 66 -11.78 -19.28 -5.84
N HIS A 67 -12.73 -19.87 -5.13
CA HIS A 67 -13.74 -19.20 -4.33
C HIS A 67 -13.15 -18.77 -2.98
N TYR A 68 -13.64 -17.65 -2.46
CA TYR A 68 -13.29 -17.20 -1.12
C TYR A 68 -14.01 -18.03 -0.06
N ILE A 69 -13.32 -18.33 1.04
CA ILE A 69 -13.95 -18.84 2.27
C ILE A 69 -14.67 -17.67 2.93
N LYS A 70 -16.00 -17.68 2.91
CA LYS A 70 -16.80 -16.68 3.62
C LYS A 70 -16.60 -16.85 5.12
N ASN A 71 -16.48 -15.74 5.84
CA ASN A 71 -16.31 -15.74 7.30
C ASN A 71 -15.12 -16.58 7.78
N VAL A 72 -13.99 -16.52 7.07
CA VAL A 72 -12.79 -17.33 7.38
C VAL A 72 -12.35 -17.24 8.85
N THR A 73 -12.58 -16.10 9.50
CA THR A 73 -12.26 -15.87 10.92
C THR A 73 -13.10 -16.67 11.91
N LYS A 74 -14.24 -17.23 11.50
CA LYS A 74 -15.05 -18.11 12.35
C LYS A 74 -14.45 -19.50 12.51
N PHE A 75 -13.60 -19.92 11.58
CA PHE A 75 -12.98 -21.24 11.60
C PHE A 75 -11.62 -21.17 12.29
N HIS A 76 -11.35 -22.11 13.19
CA HIS A 76 -10.08 -22.20 13.92
C HIS A 76 -9.18 -23.35 13.42
N GLN A 77 -9.75 -24.31 12.69
CA GLN A 77 -9.01 -25.42 12.11
C GLN A 77 -9.32 -25.53 10.61
N PHE A 78 -8.26 -25.68 9.83
CA PHE A 78 -8.31 -25.91 8.39
C PHE A 78 -7.51 -27.15 8.07
N HIS A 79 -8.13 -28.08 7.35
CA HIS A 79 -7.49 -29.30 6.88
C HIS A 79 -7.60 -29.36 5.36
N VAL A 80 -6.45 -29.61 4.71
CA VAL A 80 -6.33 -29.75 3.25
C VAL A 80 -5.63 -31.09 3.02
N SER A 81 -6.23 -31.94 2.18
CA SER A 81 -5.67 -33.25 1.82
C SER A 81 -5.42 -33.34 0.32
N ALA A 82 -4.37 -34.09 -0.05
CA ALA A 82 -4.09 -34.47 -1.43
C ALA A 82 -5.18 -35.38 -2.02
N ASP A 83 -5.94 -36.10 -1.20
CA ASP A 83 -7.03 -36.98 -1.63
C ASP A 83 -8.22 -36.17 -2.17
N HIS A 84 -8.37 -34.92 -1.73
CA HIS A 84 -9.49 -34.04 -2.07
C HIS A 84 -8.97 -32.65 -2.50
N PRO A 85 -8.23 -32.55 -3.62
CA PRO A 85 -7.59 -31.31 -4.02
C PRO A 85 -8.63 -30.23 -4.34
N GLY A 86 -8.39 -29.02 -3.84
CA GLY A 86 -9.30 -27.89 -4.04
C GLY A 86 -10.52 -27.89 -3.11
N VAL A 87 -10.57 -28.78 -2.13
CA VAL A 87 -11.53 -28.75 -1.01
C VAL A 87 -10.75 -28.46 0.27
N VAL A 88 -11.32 -27.63 1.13
CA VAL A 88 -10.83 -27.42 2.49
C VAL A 88 -11.89 -27.86 3.49
N GLU A 89 -11.45 -28.53 4.53
CA GLU A 89 -12.29 -28.96 5.64
C GLU A 89 -12.05 -28.00 6.81
N CYS A 90 -13.10 -27.33 7.25
CA CYS A 90 -13.03 -26.30 8.28
C CYS A 90 -13.79 -26.74 9.53
N LYS A 91 -13.33 -26.31 10.71
CA LYS A 91 -14.10 -26.38 11.95
C LYS A 91 -14.10 -25.05 12.66
N GLU A 92 -15.25 -24.68 13.23
CA GLU A 92 -15.36 -23.50 14.09
C GLU A 92 -14.59 -23.74 15.39
N PHE A 93 -15.00 -24.72 16.20
CA PHE A 93 -14.27 -25.16 17.40
C PHE A 93 -13.80 -26.62 17.28
N SER A 94 -13.01 -27.11 18.24
CA SER A 94 -12.43 -28.47 18.20
C SER A 94 -13.48 -29.59 18.16
N ASP A 95 -14.61 -29.37 18.83
CA ASP A 95 -15.78 -30.24 18.95
C ASP A 95 -16.84 -29.98 17.87
N SER A 96 -16.69 -28.91 17.08
CA SER A 96 -17.62 -28.57 16.03
C SER A 96 -17.56 -29.58 14.88
N PRO A 97 -18.69 -29.79 14.17
CA PRO A 97 -18.71 -30.62 12.98
C PRO A 97 -17.79 -30.05 11.90
N VAL A 98 -17.27 -30.95 11.06
CA VAL A 98 -16.46 -30.57 9.89
C VAL A 98 -17.36 -29.99 8.81
N VAL A 99 -17.02 -28.78 8.35
CA VAL A 99 -17.65 -28.13 7.19
C VAL A 99 -16.70 -28.26 6.00
N ARG A 100 -17.14 -28.92 4.93
CA ARG A 100 -16.34 -29.06 3.71
C ARG A 100 -16.68 -27.90 2.75
N ILE A 101 -15.67 -27.18 2.30
CA ILE A 101 -15.80 -26.03 1.41
C ILE A 101 -14.98 -26.30 0.14
N THR A 102 -15.66 -26.36 -1.00
CA THR A 102 -14.99 -26.45 -2.31
C THR A 102 -14.44 -25.07 -2.70
N LEU A 103 -13.12 -24.95 -2.71
CA LEU A 103 -12.41 -23.74 -3.11
C LEU A 103 -12.29 -23.66 -4.62
N ARG A 104 -12.01 -24.76 -5.31
CA ARG A 104 -11.72 -24.73 -6.75
C ARG A 104 -12.97 -24.39 -7.58
N LYS A 105 -12.82 -23.47 -8.53
CA LYS A 105 -13.90 -23.14 -9.47
C LYS A 105 -14.06 -24.24 -10.53
N VAL A 106 -15.28 -24.77 -10.68
CA VAL A 106 -15.60 -25.90 -11.58
C VAL A 106 -15.30 -25.60 -13.06
N SER A 107 -15.35 -24.34 -13.49
CA SER A 107 -15.01 -23.93 -14.86
C SER A 107 -13.51 -24.03 -15.19
N LYS A 108 -12.66 -24.40 -14.23
CA LYS A 108 -11.19 -24.41 -14.37
C LYS A 108 -10.54 -25.73 -13.92
N VAL A 109 -11.28 -26.84 -14.00
CA VAL A 109 -10.86 -28.20 -13.58
C VAL A 109 -9.56 -28.71 -14.24
N ASN A 110 -9.17 -28.14 -15.39
CA ASN A 110 -7.94 -28.52 -16.12
C ASN A 110 -6.84 -27.44 -16.11
N VAL A 111 -6.94 -26.40 -15.28
CA VAL A 111 -5.84 -25.43 -15.17
C VAL A 111 -4.71 -26.07 -14.37
N ASN A 112 -3.71 -26.56 -15.07
CA ASN A 112 -2.40 -26.84 -14.51
C ASN A 112 -1.75 -25.48 -14.24
N VAL A 113 -1.75 -25.05 -12.98
CA VAL A 113 -1.09 -23.80 -12.59
C VAL A 113 0.40 -24.11 -12.61
N SER A 114 1.11 -23.61 -13.62
CA SER A 114 2.56 -23.77 -13.65
C SER A 114 3.17 -23.03 -12.46
N CYS A 115 4.23 -23.57 -11.87
CA CYS A 115 5.03 -22.82 -10.90
C CYS A 115 5.64 -21.55 -11.50
N ASP A 116 5.73 -21.48 -12.84
CA ASP A 116 6.27 -20.35 -13.57
C ASP A 116 5.21 -19.27 -13.90
N ASP A 117 3.92 -19.55 -13.66
CA ASP A 117 2.83 -18.62 -13.94
C ASP A 117 2.75 -17.52 -12.88
N LEU A 118 3.44 -16.42 -13.13
CA LEU A 118 3.40 -15.23 -12.27
C LEU A 118 2.23 -14.31 -12.65
N PRO A 119 1.45 -13.81 -11.67
CA PRO A 119 0.40 -12.82 -11.94
C PRO A 119 0.93 -11.53 -12.56
N LYS A 120 0.01 -10.67 -13.00
CA LYS A 120 0.35 -9.32 -13.45
C LYS A 120 1.15 -8.56 -12.38
N LYS A 121 2.26 -7.95 -12.80
CA LYS A 121 3.07 -7.06 -11.95
C LYS A 121 2.26 -5.84 -11.52
N MET A 122 2.32 -5.54 -10.24
CA MET A 122 1.73 -4.35 -9.63
C MET A 122 2.75 -3.23 -9.54
N PHE A 123 2.29 -2.02 -9.78
CA PHE A 123 3.10 -0.82 -9.62
C PHE A 123 2.51 0.04 -8.51
N ALA A 124 3.37 0.63 -7.70
CA ALA A 124 2.94 1.56 -6.67
C ALA A 124 2.17 2.72 -7.33
N LYS A 125 0.95 2.96 -6.86
CA LYS A 125 0.17 4.11 -7.29
C LYS A 125 0.96 5.36 -6.90
N ARG A 126 1.19 6.26 -7.87
CA ARG A 126 1.80 7.56 -7.58
C ARG A 126 0.89 8.37 -6.66
N LEU A 127 1.48 9.25 -5.86
CA LEU A 127 0.73 10.22 -5.09
C LEU A 127 -0.10 11.09 -6.04
N ASP A 128 -1.37 11.32 -5.72
CA ASP A 128 -2.19 12.29 -6.44
C ASP A 128 -1.72 13.72 -6.17
N LEU A 129 -2.21 14.68 -6.97
CA LEU A 129 -1.77 16.07 -6.90
C LEU A 129 -2.10 16.70 -5.54
N ASP A 130 -3.28 16.39 -4.98
CA ASP A 130 -3.72 16.94 -3.69
C ASP A 130 -2.79 16.47 -2.58
N ARG A 131 -2.40 15.19 -2.58
CA ARG A 131 -1.43 14.64 -1.62
C ARG A 131 -0.04 15.23 -1.82
N GLN A 132 0.41 15.43 -3.06
CA GLN A 132 1.69 16.07 -3.34
C GLN A 132 1.71 17.52 -2.83
N LEU A 133 0.64 18.29 -3.05
CA LEU A 133 0.48 19.65 -2.54
C LEU A 133 0.46 19.68 -1.01
N TYR A 134 -0.30 18.79 -0.38
CA TYR A 134 -0.32 18.67 1.07
C TYR A 134 1.07 18.45 1.65
N LEU A 135 1.85 17.50 1.09
CA LEU A 135 3.22 17.25 1.53
C LEU A 135 4.11 18.48 1.34
N PHE A 136 4.00 19.16 0.21
CA PHE A 136 4.81 20.35 -0.10
C PHE A 136 4.47 21.55 0.80
N GLU A 137 3.20 21.80 1.06
CA GLU A 137 2.72 22.98 1.79
C GLU A 137 2.78 22.79 3.31
N HIS A 138 2.46 21.59 3.80
CA HIS A 138 2.24 21.37 5.24
C HIS A 138 3.29 20.47 5.89
N ILE A 139 3.97 19.60 5.14
CA ILE A 139 4.94 18.66 5.74
C ILE A 139 6.38 19.12 5.51
N ARG A 140 6.63 19.85 4.42
CA ARG A 140 7.98 20.27 4.00
C ARG A 140 8.74 21.07 5.05
N GLU A 141 8.06 21.88 5.87
CA GLU A 141 8.71 22.68 6.91
C GLU A 141 9.32 21.83 8.03
N PHE A 142 8.82 20.61 8.24
CA PHE A 142 9.31 19.70 9.27
C PHE A 142 10.55 18.91 8.84
N CYS A 143 10.93 18.96 7.56
CA CYS A 143 12.20 18.39 7.09
C CYS A 143 13.34 19.34 7.43
N ARG A 144 14.35 18.83 8.16
CA ARG A 144 15.50 19.61 8.67
C ARG A 144 16.46 20.01 7.55
N THR A 145 16.65 19.17 6.55
CA THR A 145 17.58 19.42 5.43
C THR A 145 16.83 19.73 4.12
N ASP A 146 17.43 20.56 3.26
CA ASP A 146 16.84 20.84 1.95
C ASP A 146 16.84 19.61 1.03
N GLU A 147 17.79 18.71 1.21
CA GLU A 147 17.84 17.41 0.55
C GLU A 147 16.62 16.56 0.91
N ALA A 148 16.29 16.43 2.20
CA ALA A 148 15.10 15.72 2.66
C ALA A 148 13.81 16.39 2.17
N LYS A 149 13.75 17.73 2.18
CA LYS A 149 12.61 18.48 1.62
C LYS A 149 12.40 18.13 0.15
N ASN A 150 13.46 18.12 -0.66
CA ASN A 150 13.38 17.87 -2.09
C ASN A 150 13.09 16.41 -2.43
N PHE A 151 13.50 15.46 -1.57
CA PHE A 151 13.23 14.05 -1.78
C PHE A 151 11.83 13.63 -1.31
N THR A 152 11.43 14.04 -0.11
CA THR A 152 10.20 13.59 0.54
C THR A 152 8.99 14.46 0.18
N CYS A 153 9.20 15.77 0.01
CA CYS A 153 8.14 16.75 -0.23
C CYS A 153 8.47 17.70 -1.40
N PRO A 154 8.78 17.20 -2.61
CA PRO A 154 9.14 18.04 -3.75
C PRO A 154 8.01 18.97 -4.19
N LYS A 155 8.37 20.09 -4.82
CA LYS A 155 7.38 20.97 -5.47
C LYS A 155 6.63 20.18 -6.55
N PRO A 156 5.29 20.10 -6.51
CA PRO A 156 4.54 19.37 -7.52
C PRO A 156 4.77 19.97 -8.91
N LEU A 157 5.04 19.11 -9.90
CA LEU A 157 5.14 19.51 -11.31
C LEU A 157 3.73 19.83 -11.80
N THR A 158 3.34 21.09 -11.70
CA THR A 158 2.01 21.55 -12.09
C THR A 158 1.72 21.23 -13.55
N SER A 159 0.70 20.42 -13.81
CA SER A 159 -0.23 20.72 -14.91
C SER A 159 -1.61 20.88 -14.30
N LYS A 160 -2.06 22.13 -14.13
CA LYS A 160 -3.44 22.63 -14.30
C LYS A 160 -3.67 23.90 -13.47
N ARG A 161 -3.60 25.05 -14.14
CA ARG A 161 -4.45 26.21 -13.84
C ARG A 161 -5.45 26.35 -14.98
N GLN A 162 -6.57 25.64 -14.89
CA GLN A 162 -7.85 25.99 -15.51
C GLN A 162 -8.91 25.16 -14.77
N LYS A 163 -9.19 25.54 -13.53
CA LYS A 163 -10.49 25.31 -12.92
C LYS A 163 -11.13 26.68 -12.81
N ASN A 164 -12.22 26.83 -13.55
CA ASN A 164 -13.01 28.04 -13.71
C ASN A 164 -13.23 28.75 -12.37
N ARG A 165 -12.70 29.96 -12.23
CA ARG A 165 -13.38 30.97 -11.43
C ARG A 165 -14.55 31.46 -12.28
N LEU A 166 -15.70 30.81 -12.19
CA LEU A 166 -16.96 31.50 -12.43
C LEU A 166 -17.11 32.50 -11.28
N CYS A 167 -16.58 33.71 -11.46
CA CYS A 167 -17.08 34.88 -10.75
C CYS A 167 -18.50 35.14 -11.28
N PRO A 168 -19.52 35.26 -10.43
CA PRO A 168 -20.77 35.86 -10.87
C PRO A 168 -20.47 37.32 -11.21
N GLN A 169 -20.51 37.65 -12.51
CA GLN A 169 -20.55 39.03 -12.94
C GLN A 169 -21.81 39.64 -12.34
N LYS A 170 -21.64 40.67 -11.50
CA LYS A 170 -22.74 41.55 -11.12
C LYS A 170 -23.30 42.12 -12.40
N THR A 171 -24.54 41.77 -12.70
CA THR A 171 -25.37 42.43 -13.70
C THR A 171 -25.59 43.86 -13.26
N GLU A 172 -24.82 44.80 -13.79
CA GLU A 172 -25.25 46.20 -13.91
C GLU A 172 -26.16 46.28 -15.12
N ASN A 173 -27.45 46.55 -14.86
CA ASN A 173 -28.34 47.08 -15.88
C ASN A 173 -29.09 48.29 -15.31
N ALA A 174 -28.84 49.40 -15.98
CA ALA A 174 -29.79 50.42 -16.40
C ALA A 174 -30.20 51.55 -15.44
N LEU A 175 -29.73 52.74 -15.84
CA LEU A 175 -30.42 54.03 -15.96
C LEU A 175 -31.01 54.67 -14.69
N ARG A 176 -30.51 55.88 -14.38
CA ARG A 176 -31.33 57.08 -14.53
C ARG A 176 -30.50 58.36 -14.66
N CYS A 177 -30.93 59.13 -15.64
CA CYS A 177 -30.58 60.48 -16.01
C CYS A 177 -31.16 61.49 -15.01
N THR A 178 -30.41 62.55 -14.68
CA THR A 178 -30.82 63.95 -14.37
C THR A 178 -29.55 64.67 -13.87
N SER A 179 -28.88 65.51 -14.66
CA SER A 179 -29.14 66.94 -14.90
C SER A 179 -29.05 67.81 -13.64
N ASP A 180 -28.04 68.69 -13.66
CA ASP A 180 -28.08 70.10 -13.25
C ASP A 180 -28.43 70.48 -11.81
N LEU A 181 -27.46 71.08 -11.10
CA LEU A 181 -27.44 72.50 -10.66
C LEU A 181 -26.62 72.69 -9.37
N LEU A 182 -25.64 73.62 -9.50
CA LEU A 182 -24.98 74.47 -8.49
C LEU A 182 -24.16 73.81 -7.37
#